data_AF-A0A963QB09-F1
#
_entry.id   AF-A0A963QB09-F1
#
_cell.length_a   1.000
_cell.length_b   1.000
_cell.length_c   1.000
_cell.angle_alpha   90.00
_cell.angle_beta   90.00
_cell.angle_gamma   90.00
#
_symmetry.space_group_name_H-M   'P 1'
#
loop_
_entity.id
_entity.type
_entity.pdbx_description
1 polymer ?
#
loop_
_entity_poly.entity_id
_entity_poly.type
_entity_poly.pdbx_seq_one_letter_code
_entity_poly.pdbx_strand_id
1 'polypeptide(L)'
;SHMFVFYFGIMADLTPPVALAAFAAAPIAKESGMKIGLQAMRVAIAGFIVPYMAVYAPALMLQAGTWWDTGYIVFKALVAIALWGGAAIGFWLAPLHWFERLWAFVAAAFLVVALPVSDEIGLGMALALLVWHGLRARRHKRAAA
;
A
#
# COMPACT_ATOMS: atom_id res chain seq x y z
N SER A 1 -19.97 -9.70 -2.11
CA SER A 1 -20.51 -8.32 -2.01
C SER A 1 -20.52 -7.76 -0.59
N HIS A 2 -20.97 -8.50 0.44
CA HIS A 2 -21.05 -7.99 1.83
C HIS A 2 -19.70 -7.56 2.44
N MET A 3 -18.62 -8.33 2.21
CA MET A 3 -17.29 -8.01 2.75
C MET A 3 -16.65 -6.75 2.15
N PHE A 4 -17.02 -6.39 0.92
CA PHE A 4 -16.55 -5.16 0.28
C PHE A 4 -17.10 -3.94 1.02
N VAL A 5 -18.42 -3.91 1.23
CA VAL A 5 -19.09 -2.82 1.96
C VAL A 5 -18.65 -2.80 3.42
N PHE A 6 -18.49 -3.97 4.06
CA PHE A 6 -17.98 -4.06 5.42
C PHE A 6 -16.57 -3.48 5.57
N TYR A 7 -15.65 -3.78 4.65
CA TYR A 7 -14.30 -3.22 4.67
C TYR A 7 -14.30 -1.69 4.54
N PHE A 8 -15.08 -1.17 3.60
CA PHE A 8 -15.23 0.29 3.45
C PHE A 8 -15.93 0.93 4.64
N GLY A 9 -16.84 0.23 5.31
CA GLY A 9 -17.44 0.67 6.57
C GLY A 9 -16.38 0.90 7.66
N ILE A 10 -15.45 -0.05 7.84
CA ILE A 10 -14.33 0.10 8.79
C ILE A 10 -13.37 1.21 8.34
N MET A 11 -13.05 1.29 7.05
CA MET A 11 -12.15 2.32 6.52
C MET A 11 -12.75 3.73 6.55
N ALA A 12 -14.07 3.87 6.52
CA ALA A 12 -14.76 5.15 6.60
C ALA A 12 -14.45 5.88 7.92
N ASP A 13 -14.27 5.13 9.02
CA ASP A 13 -13.87 5.65 10.33
C ASP A 13 -12.47 6.27 10.33
N LEU A 14 -11.69 6.11 9.26
CA LEU A 14 -10.39 6.75 9.09
C LEU A 14 -10.48 8.07 8.31
N THR A 15 -11.55 8.31 7.56
CA THR A 15 -11.66 9.47 6.67
C THR A 15 -12.07 10.73 7.45
N PRO A 16 -11.33 11.84 7.34
CA PRO A 16 -11.81 13.12 7.87
C PRO A 16 -13.08 13.57 7.12
N PRO A 17 -14.13 14.09 7.80
CA PRO A 17 -14.20 14.58 9.17
C PRO A 17 -14.78 13.57 10.19
N VAL A 18 -14.93 12.29 9.84
CA VAL A 18 -15.62 11.27 10.68
C VAL A 18 -14.64 10.46 11.54
N ALA A 19 -13.33 10.76 11.45
CA ALA A 19 -12.28 10.06 12.19
C ALA A 19 -12.29 10.32 13.71
N LEU A 20 -13.26 9.72 14.42
CA LEU A 20 -13.47 9.87 15.86
C LEU A 20 -12.22 9.53 16.68
N ALA A 21 -11.48 8.50 16.28
CA ALA A 21 -10.22 8.13 16.92
C ALA A 21 -9.15 9.24 16.81
N ALA A 22 -9.09 9.96 15.68
CA ALA A 22 -8.16 11.07 15.49
C ALA A 22 -8.53 12.29 16.36
N PHE A 23 -9.83 12.55 16.58
CA PHE A 23 -10.27 13.60 17.49
C PHE A 23 -10.04 13.24 18.96
N ALA A 24 -10.21 11.97 19.33
CA ALA A 24 -9.87 11.49 20.67
C ALA A 24 -8.36 11.55 20.95
N ALA A 25 -7.52 11.34 19.93
CA ALA A 25 -6.06 11.44 20.03
C ALA A 25 -5.53 12.89 20.03
N ALA A 26 -6.32 13.87 19.60
CA ALA A 26 -5.91 15.28 19.45
C ALA A 26 -5.38 15.93 20.74
N PRO A 27 -6.01 15.77 21.93
CA PRO A 27 -5.50 16.35 23.18
C PRO A 27 -4.16 15.74 23.62
N ILE A 28 -3.93 14.46 23.30
CA ILE A 28 -2.71 13.75 23.65
C ILE A 28 -1.56 14.20 22.74
N ALA A 29 -1.82 14.33 21.44
CA ALA A 29 -0.84 14.74 20.44
C ALA A 29 -0.58 16.26 20.38
N LYS A 30 -1.36 17.07 21.12
CA LYS A 30 -1.31 18.54 21.10
C LYS A 30 -1.47 19.12 19.69
N GLU A 31 -2.30 18.50 18.86
CA GLU A 31 -2.54 18.94 17.48
C GLU A 31 -4.00 18.69 17.08
N SER A 32 -4.49 19.37 16.04
CA SER A 32 -5.87 19.24 15.61
C SER A 32 -6.19 17.84 15.06
N GLY A 33 -7.33 17.28 15.46
CA GLY A 33 -7.77 15.96 15.01
C GLY A 33 -7.90 15.86 13.48
N MET A 34 -8.18 16.97 12.80
CA MET A 34 -8.19 17.05 11.34
C MET A 34 -6.79 16.77 10.73
N LYS A 35 -5.73 17.37 11.27
CA LYS A 35 -4.36 17.13 10.78
C LYS A 35 -3.92 15.69 11.05
N ILE A 36 -4.25 15.15 12.22
CA ILE A 36 -3.98 13.75 12.58
C ILE A 36 -4.70 12.81 11.60
N GLY A 37 -5.98 13.05 11.34
CA GLY A 37 -6.77 12.27 10.39
C GLY A 37 -6.22 12.31 8.97
N LEU A 38 -5.79 13.49 8.49
CA LEU A 38 -5.16 13.63 7.18
C LEU A 38 -3.85 12.84 7.06
N GLN A 39 -3.01 12.85 8.11
CA GLN A 39 -1.78 12.04 8.13
C GLN A 39 -2.08 10.54 8.22
N ALA A 40 -3.07 10.14 9.02
CA ALA A 40 -3.50 8.75 9.10
C ALA A 40 -4.01 8.24 7.74
N MET A 41 -4.84 9.03 7.06
CA MET A 41 -5.33 8.72 5.71
C MET A 41 -4.19 8.60 4.70
N ARG A 42 -3.16 9.46 4.78
CA ARG A 42 -1.97 9.37 3.92
C ARG A 42 -1.26 8.03 4.06
N VAL A 43 -1.14 7.52 5.28
CA VAL A 43 -0.50 6.21 5.52
C VAL A 43 -1.42 5.07 5.07
N ALA A 44 -2.72 5.19 5.30
CA ALA A 44 -3.70 4.14 5.03
C ALA A 44 -4.18 4.07 3.57
N ILE A 45 -3.75 4.98 2.69
CA ILE A 45 -4.17 4.99 1.28
C ILE A 45 -3.89 3.65 0.58
N ALA A 46 -2.84 2.93 1.00
CA ALA A 46 -2.52 1.59 0.52
C ALA A 46 -3.57 0.54 0.89
N GLY A 47 -4.30 0.71 2.00
CA GLY A 47 -5.37 -0.18 2.43
C GLY A 47 -6.63 -0.07 1.58
N PHE A 48 -6.90 1.10 0.99
CA PHE A 48 -8.09 1.33 0.15
C PHE A 48 -8.12 0.45 -1.11
N ILE A 49 -6.99 -0.13 -1.53
CA ILE A 49 -6.90 -0.98 -2.72
C ILE A 49 -7.32 -2.43 -2.46
N VAL A 50 -7.22 -2.89 -1.21
CA VAL A 50 -7.43 -4.30 -0.82
C VAL A 50 -8.81 -4.83 -1.19
N PRO A 51 -9.92 -4.07 -0.99
CA PRO A 51 -11.26 -4.53 -1.39
C PRO A 51 -11.38 -4.78 -2.89
N TYR A 52 -10.73 -3.97 -3.71
CA TYR A 52 -10.72 -4.16 -5.16
C TYR A 52 -9.97 -5.44 -5.54
N MET A 53 -8.81 -5.69 -4.93
CA MET A 53 -8.07 -6.94 -5.12
C MET A 53 -8.91 -8.16 -4.71
N ALA A 54 -9.65 -8.07 -3.61
CA ALA A 54 -10.53 -9.14 -3.14
C ALA A 54 -11.70 -9.44 -4.10
N VAL A 55 -12.23 -8.41 -4.77
CA VAL A 55 -13.30 -8.57 -5.78
C VAL A 55 -12.76 -9.22 -7.05
N TYR A 56 -11.58 -8.81 -7.53
CA TYR A 56 -10.98 -9.37 -8.74
C TYR A 56 -10.37 -10.75 -8.55
N ALA A 57 -9.95 -11.08 -7.32
CA ALA A 57 -9.29 -12.35 -7.00
C ALA A 57 -9.96 -12.99 -5.77
N PRO A 58 -11.06 -13.76 -5.95
CA PRO A 58 -11.79 -14.40 -4.85
C PRO A 58 -10.95 -15.36 -3.99
N ALA A 59 -9.84 -15.87 -4.54
CA ALA A 59 -8.85 -16.66 -3.81
C ALA A 59 -8.17 -15.90 -2.66
N LEU A 60 -8.15 -14.56 -2.68
CA LEU A 60 -7.70 -13.74 -1.54
C LEU A 60 -8.62 -13.93 -0.32
N MET A 61 -9.90 -14.22 -0.56
CA MET A 61 -10.91 -14.43 0.47
C MET A 61 -11.13 -15.92 0.79
N LEU A 62 -10.25 -16.81 0.29
CA LEU A 62 -10.41 -18.28 0.40
C LEU A 62 -11.72 -18.80 -0.21
N GLN A 63 -12.31 -18.06 -1.15
CA GLN A 63 -13.59 -18.43 -1.76
C GLN A 63 -13.44 -19.25 -3.05
N ALA A 64 -12.24 -19.29 -3.62
CA ALA A 64 -11.95 -20.01 -4.86
C ALA A 64 -10.46 -20.36 -4.95
N GLY A 65 -10.13 -21.35 -5.78
CA GLY A 65 -8.75 -21.73 -6.09
C GLY A 65 -8.15 -22.75 -5.11
N THR A 66 -6.90 -23.10 -5.39
CA THR A 66 -6.07 -23.96 -4.55
C THR A 66 -5.36 -23.15 -3.48
N TRP A 67 -4.83 -23.82 -2.44
CA TRP A 67 -3.97 -23.17 -1.44
C TRP A 67 -2.78 -22.42 -2.06
N TRP A 68 -2.29 -22.88 -3.21
CA TRP A 68 -1.23 -22.22 -3.94
C TRP A 68 -1.67 -20.88 -4.54
N ASP A 69 -2.87 -20.82 -5.12
CA ASP A 69 -3.43 -19.60 -5.71
C ASP A 69 -3.65 -18.53 -4.65
N THR A 70 -4.18 -18.92 -3.48
CA THR A 70 -4.30 -18.02 -2.33
C THR A 70 -2.93 -17.51 -1.89
N GLY A 71 -1.94 -18.39 -1.74
CA GLY A 71 -0.59 -18.00 -1.34
C GLY A 71 0.03 -16.98 -2.29
N TYR A 72 -0.14 -17.20 -3.60
CA TYR A 72 0.33 -16.27 -4.63
C TYR A 72 -0.38 -14.91 -4.56
N ILE A 73 -1.70 -14.88 -4.42
CA ILE A 73 -2.47 -13.64 -4.35
C ILE A 73 -2.20 -12.86 -3.06
N VAL A 74 -2.00 -13.55 -1.93
CA VAL A 74 -1.58 -12.92 -0.67
C VAL A 74 -0.20 -12.30 -0.82
N PHE A 75 0.77 -13.01 -1.40
CA PHE A 75 2.10 -12.48 -1.68
C PHE A 75 2.02 -11.22 -2.57
N LYS A 76 1.27 -11.31 -3.67
CA LYS A 76 1.02 -10.20 -4.59
C LYS A 76 0.41 -8.98 -3.88
N ALA A 77 -0.59 -9.19 -3.02
CA ALA A 77 -1.21 -8.13 -2.23
C ALA A 77 -0.22 -7.46 -1.27
N LEU A 78 0.63 -8.23 -0.59
CA LEU A 78 1.67 -7.68 0.29
C LEU A 78 2.66 -6.79 -0.48
N VAL A 79 3.11 -7.23 -1.65
CA VAL A 79 4.00 -6.43 -2.50
C VAL A 79 3.30 -5.15 -2.96
N ALA A 80 2.07 -5.24 -3.46
CA ALA A 80 1.30 -4.07 -3.90
C ALA A 80 1.09 -3.04 -2.78
N ILE A 81 0.73 -3.49 -1.57
CA ILE A 81 0.55 -2.64 -0.39
C ILE A 81 1.87 -1.96 0.01
N ALA A 82 2.99 -2.71 0.00
CA ALA A 82 4.30 -2.15 0.32
C ALA A 82 4.72 -1.05 -0.68
N LEU A 83 4.47 -1.28 -1.97
CA LEU A 83 4.71 -0.31 -3.05
C LEU A 83 3.86 0.96 -2.89
N TRP A 84 2.55 0.83 -2.67
CA TRP A 84 1.66 1.97 -2.44
C TRP A 84 1.97 2.73 -1.16
N GLY A 85 2.21 2.02 -0.05
CA GLY A 85 2.60 2.63 1.21
C GLY A 85 3.91 3.42 1.06
N GLY A 86 4.89 2.85 0.37
CA GLY A 86 6.13 3.53 0.00
C GLY A 86 5.95 4.79 -0.82
N ALA A 87 5.13 4.70 -1.87
CA ALA A 87 4.81 5.84 -2.72
C ALA A 87 4.10 6.96 -1.93
N ALA A 88 3.19 6.61 -1.02
CA ALA A 88 2.41 7.56 -0.23
C ALA A 88 3.26 8.25 0.85
N ILE A 89 4.06 7.47 1.60
CA ILE A 89 4.92 7.97 2.68
C ILE A 89 6.14 8.69 2.09
N GLY A 90 6.70 8.18 0.98
CA GLY A 90 7.88 8.73 0.31
C GLY A 90 9.20 8.26 0.94
N PHE A 91 9.18 7.20 1.74
CA PHE A 91 10.36 6.70 2.45
C PHE A 91 10.29 5.18 2.64
N TRP A 92 11.42 4.50 2.44
CA TRP A 92 11.61 3.08 2.78
C TRP A 92 12.90 2.86 3.57
N LEU A 93 14.02 2.67 2.87
CA LEU A 93 15.37 2.52 3.44
C LEU A 93 16.15 3.84 3.36
N ALA A 94 15.79 4.66 2.38
CA ALA A 94 16.24 6.01 2.13
C ALA A 94 15.02 6.84 1.65
N PRO A 95 15.09 8.18 1.65
CA PRO A 95 14.03 8.99 1.05
C PRO A 95 13.87 8.65 -0.44
N LEU A 96 12.63 8.32 -0.85
CA LEU A 96 12.32 8.03 -2.25
C LEU A 96 12.28 9.34 -3.04
N HIS A 97 12.97 9.36 -4.17
CA HIS A 97 12.84 10.46 -5.12
C HIS A 97 11.44 10.47 -5.75
N TRP A 98 11.00 11.63 -6.23
CA TRP A 98 9.71 11.77 -6.91
C TRP A 98 9.51 10.73 -8.04
N PHE A 99 10.57 10.46 -8.82
CA PHE A 99 10.56 9.42 -9.86
C PHE A 99 10.40 8.00 -9.29
N GLU A 100 11.06 7.67 -8.19
CA GLU A 100 10.93 6.36 -7.52
C GLU A 100 9.50 6.19 -6.95
N ARG A 101 8.88 7.28 -6.47
CA ARG A 101 7.48 7.26 -6.01
C ARG A 101 6.50 7.03 -7.14
N LEU A 102 6.69 7.70 -8.28
CA LEU A 102 5.85 7.49 -9.46
C LEU A 102 6.02 6.06 -9.98
N TRP A 103 7.25 5.55 -10.04
CA TRP A 103 7.51 4.17 -10.44
C TRP A 103 6.84 3.18 -9.49
N ALA A 104 6.97 3.34 -8.17
CA ALA A 104 6.29 2.50 -7.18
C ALA A 104 4.77 2.51 -7.37
N PHE A 105 4.18 3.68 -7.63
CA PHE A 105 2.74 3.82 -7.86
C PHE A 105 2.29 3.06 -9.11
N VAL A 106 3.01 3.19 -10.23
CA VAL A 106 2.70 2.46 -11.47
C VAL A 106 2.90 0.96 -11.28
N ALA A 107 4.01 0.52 -10.69
CA ALA A 107 4.30 -0.90 -10.44
C ALA A 107 3.17 -1.57 -9.64
N ALA A 108 2.68 -0.90 -8.61
CA ALA A 108 1.59 -1.41 -7.81
C ALA A 108 0.23 -1.36 -8.52
N ALA A 109 -0.04 -0.35 -9.34
CA ALA A 109 -1.25 -0.33 -10.17
C ALA A 109 -1.29 -1.55 -11.10
N PHE A 110 -0.17 -1.92 -11.73
CA PHE A 110 -0.05 -3.13 -12.53
C PHE A 110 -0.30 -4.41 -11.72
N LEU A 111 0.13 -4.46 -10.46
CA LEU A 111 -0.17 -5.57 -9.56
C LEU A 111 -1.63 -5.61 -9.08
N VAL A 112 -2.39 -4.52 -9.18
CA VAL A 112 -3.79 -4.51 -8.77
C VAL A 112 -4.70 -4.94 -9.92
N VAL A 113 -4.31 -4.60 -11.15
CA VAL A 113 -5.02 -5.03 -12.36
C VAL A 113 -4.92 -6.55 -12.48
N ALA A 114 -6.07 -7.23 -12.47
CA ALA A 114 -6.15 -8.68 -12.56
C ALA A 114 -6.05 -9.16 -14.02
N LEU A 115 -4.88 -8.94 -14.65
CA LEU A 115 -4.52 -9.56 -15.92
C LEU A 115 -3.29 -10.46 -15.70
N PRO A 116 -3.24 -11.69 -16.23
CA PRO A 116 -2.10 -12.59 -16.03
C PRO A 116 -0.76 -11.97 -16.45
N VAL A 117 -0.76 -11.19 -17.53
CA VAL A 117 0.45 -10.53 -18.09
C VAL A 117 0.86 -9.30 -17.27
N SER A 118 -0.07 -8.64 -16.56
CA SER A 118 0.28 -7.44 -15.76
C SER A 118 1.03 -7.79 -14.48
N ASP A 119 0.85 -9.01 -13.97
CA ASP A 119 1.50 -9.47 -12.73
C ASP A 119 3.00 -9.62 -12.90
N GLU A 120 3.44 -10.23 -13.99
CA GLU A 120 4.85 -10.45 -14.31
C GLU A 120 5.57 -9.10 -14.50
N ILE A 121 4.92 -8.17 -15.21
CA ILE A 121 5.42 -6.81 -15.42
C ILE A 121 5.48 -6.06 -14.09
N GLY A 122 4.42 -6.13 -13.28
CA GLY A 122 4.35 -5.48 -11.97
C GLY A 122 5.40 -5.99 -10.99
N LEU A 123 5.60 -7.31 -10.92
CA LEU A 123 6.63 -7.93 -10.08
C LEU A 123 8.04 -7.59 -10.59
N GLY A 124 8.26 -7.62 -11.90
CA GLY A 124 9.53 -7.21 -12.51
C GLY A 124 9.87 -5.76 -12.20
N MET A 125 8.91 -4.85 -12.32
CA MET A 125 9.05 -3.44 -11.95
C MET A 125 9.32 -3.26 -10.46
N ALA A 126 8.61 -4.00 -9.60
CA ALA A 126 8.80 -3.97 -8.16
C ALA A 126 10.23 -4.41 -7.77
N LEU A 127 10.70 -5.51 -8.36
CA LEU A 127 12.05 -6.03 -8.13
C LEU A 127 13.11 -5.04 -8.62
N ALA A 128 12.96 -4.50 -9.83
CA ALA A 128 13.88 -3.51 -10.39
C ALA A 128 13.98 -2.26 -9.49
N LEU A 129 12.83 -1.77 -9.01
CA LEU A 129 12.79 -0.63 -8.10
C LEU A 129 13.46 -0.96 -6.75
N LEU A 130 13.19 -2.13 -6.17
CA LEU A 130 13.78 -2.56 -4.90
C LEU A 130 15.30 -2.72 -5.00
N VAL A 131 15.80 -3.32 -6.08
CA VAL A 131 17.23 -3.48 -6.34
C VAL A 131 17.89 -2.11 -6.54
N TRP A 132 17.31 -1.26 -7.39
CA TRP A 132 17.81 0.09 -7.65
C TRP A 132 17.87 0.93 -6.37
N HIS A 133 16.76 0.98 -5.63
CA HIS A 133 16.65 1.73 -4.37
C HIS A 133 17.60 1.15 -3.31
N GLY A 134 17.72 -0.17 -3.20
CA GLY A 134 18.63 -0.83 -2.26
C GLY A 134 20.10 -0.53 -2.55
N LEU A 135 20.52 -0.58 -3.82
CA LEU A 135 21.88 -0.23 -4.24
C LEU A 135 22.19 1.25 -3.96
N ARG A 136 21.23 2.14 -4.23
CA ARG A 136 21.35 3.57 -3.96
C ARG A 136 21.40 3.88 -2.46
N ALA A 137 20.54 3.27 -1.67
CA ALA A 137 20.53 3.44 -0.21
C ALA A 137 21.83 2.96 0.43
N ARG A 138 22.42 1.86 -0.07
CA ARG A 138 23.75 1.39 0.35
C ARG A 138 24.86 2.40 0.02
N ARG A 139 24.81 3.04 -1.15
CA ARG A 139 25.78 4.09 -1.52
C ARG A 139 25.70 5.31 -0.59
N HIS A 140 24.49 5.72 -0.20
CA HIS A 140 24.32 6.81 0.77
C HIS A 140 24.89 6.47 2.15
N LYS A 141 24.65 5.25 2.66
CA LYS A 141 25.22 4.81 3.96
C LYS A 141 26.75 4.71 3.94
N ARG A 142 27.33 4.31 2.80
CA ARG A 142 28.78 4.13 2.64
C ARG A 142 29.53 5.43 2.39
N ALA A 143 28.85 6.49 1.95
CA ALA A 143 29.42 7.84 1.80
C ALA A 143 29.31 8.68 3.10
N ALA A 144 28.50 8.23 4.05
CA ALA A 144 28.31 8.88 5.35
C ALA A 144 29.14 8.23 6.48
N ALA A 145 29.94 7.20 6.16
CA ALA A 145 30.87 6.51 7.04
C ALA A 145 32.30 6.78 6.56
#